data_AF-A0A830D890-F1
#
_entry.id   AF-A0A830D890-F1
#
_cell.length_a   1.000
_cell.length_b   1.000
_cell.length_c   1.000
_cell.angle_alpha   90.00
_cell.angle_beta   90.00
_cell.angle_gamma   90.00
#
_symmetry.space_group_name_H-M   'P 1'
#
loop_
_entity.id
_entity.type
_entity.pdbx_description
1 polymer ?
#
loop_
_entity_poly.entity_id
_entity_poly.type
_entity_poly.pdbx_seq_one_letter_code
_entity_poly.pdbx_strand_id
1 'polypeptide(L)'
;MLFRLFAVVDDIFCLFEGHIENVAHLKQQYGLNKTTNEVIILIEAYRTLRDRGPYPADQVVRDIEGKFTFILFDGATTTAETLFNGDGNVPLFWGTDGEGRLVLANDVDVVKQGCGKSFAPIPKVLLSSLVNVDVFFPYV
;
A
#
# COMPACT_ATOMS: atom_id res chain seq x y z
N MET A 1 -17.95 -3.73 -6.61
CA MET A 1 -17.46 -4.30 -5.34
C MET A 1 -15.95 -4.20 -5.40
N LEU A 2 -15.33 -3.47 -4.48
CA LEU A 2 -13.85 -3.40 -4.41
C LEU A 2 -13.36 -4.57 -3.56
N PHE A 3 -12.30 -5.24 -4.01
CA PHE A 3 -11.72 -6.37 -3.28
C PHE A 3 -10.59 -5.87 -2.40
N ARG A 4 -10.61 -6.25 -1.12
CA ARG A 4 -9.49 -6.01 -0.20
C ARG A 4 -8.59 -7.24 -0.18
N LEU A 5 -7.32 -7.04 -0.52
CA LEU A 5 -6.30 -8.08 -0.58
C LEU A 5 -5.12 -7.67 0.31
N PHE A 6 -4.54 -8.64 0.98
CA PHE A 6 -3.31 -8.47 1.73
C PHE A 6 -2.33 -9.55 1.27
N ALA A 7 -1.08 -9.16 1.06
CA ALA A 7 -0.02 -10.11 0.76
C ALA A 7 1.32 -9.65 1.31
N VAL A 8 2.21 -10.62 1.48
CA VAL A 8 3.59 -10.43 1.90
C VAL A 8 4.48 -11.24 0.96
N VAL A 9 5.49 -10.61 0.37
CA VAL A 9 6.52 -11.26 -0.44
C VAL A 9 7.85 -10.62 -0.11
N ASP A 10 8.85 -11.41 0.27
CA ASP A 10 10.21 -10.95 0.60
C ASP A 10 10.26 -9.75 1.55
N ASP A 11 9.48 -9.81 2.64
CA ASP A 11 9.38 -8.75 3.66
C ASP A 11 8.76 -7.42 3.15
N ILE A 12 8.12 -7.46 1.99
CA ILE A 12 7.30 -6.38 1.45
C ILE A 12 5.84 -6.71 1.70
N PHE A 13 5.19 -5.89 2.52
CA PHE A 13 3.80 -6.03 2.92
C PHE A 13 2.95 -5.07 2.09
N CYS A 14 1.85 -5.55 1.52
CA CYS A 14 0.94 -4.71 0.77
C CYS A 14 -0.51 -4.97 1.17
N LEU A 15 -1.21 -3.89 1.53
CA LEU A 15 -2.66 -3.85 1.64
C LEU A 15 -3.19 -3.17 0.39
N PHE A 16 -3.99 -3.87 -0.39
CA PHE A 16 -4.61 -3.38 -1.62
C PHE A 16 -6.12 -3.39 -1.46
N GLU A 17 -6.78 -2.34 -1.94
CA GLU A 17 -8.23 -2.29 -2.08
C GLU A 17 -8.58 -1.67 -3.42
N GLY A 18 -9.16 -2.45 -4.34
CA GLY A 18 -9.35 -1.94 -5.68
C GLY A 18 -9.63 -2.98 -6.75
N HIS A 19 -9.47 -2.52 -7.98
CA HIS A 19 -9.35 -3.33 -9.17
C HIS A 19 -8.31 -2.71 -10.12
N ILE A 20 -7.41 -3.55 -10.63
CA ILE A 20 -6.44 -3.22 -11.66
C ILE A 20 -7.01 -3.69 -13.01
N GLU A 21 -7.10 -2.79 -13.98
CA GLU A 21 -7.70 -3.04 -15.28
C GLU A 21 -6.70 -3.68 -16.27
N ASN A 22 -5.43 -3.28 -16.21
CA ASN A 22 -4.39 -3.72 -17.14
C ASN A 22 -3.52 -4.89 -16.63
N VAL A 23 -4.08 -5.81 -15.83
CA VAL A 23 -3.38 -6.96 -15.21
C VAL A 23 -2.56 -7.80 -16.20
N ALA A 24 -3.10 -8.08 -17.39
CA ALA A 24 -2.41 -8.89 -18.39
C ALA A 24 -1.12 -8.22 -18.89
N HIS A 25 -1.15 -6.90 -19.08
CA HIS A 25 0.01 -6.10 -19.49
C HIS A 25 1.07 -6.10 -18.39
N LEU A 26 0.67 -5.82 -17.15
CA LEU A 26 1.58 -5.79 -16.00
C LEU A 26 2.25 -7.15 -15.77
N LYS A 27 1.50 -8.26 -15.88
CA LYS A 27 2.07 -9.61 -15.78
C LYS A 27 3.16 -9.85 -16.83
N GLN A 28 2.96 -9.36 -18.05
CA GLN A 28 3.97 -9.46 -19.10
C GLN A 28 5.18 -8.55 -18.82
N GLN A 29 4.95 -7.30 -18.44
CA GLN A 29 5.98 -6.28 -18.17
C GLN A 29 6.93 -6.71 -17.04
N TYR A 30 6.38 -7.29 -15.98
CA TYR A 30 7.14 -7.73 -14.80
C TYR A 30 7.48 -9.23 -14.80
N GLY A 31 7.15 -9.97 -15.87
CA GLY A 31 7.49 -11.40 -15.99
C GLY A 31 6.78 -12.32 -14.98
N LEU A 32 5.55 -11.99 -14.60
CA LEU A 32 4.80 -12.64 -13.52
C LEU A 32 4.02 -13.86 -14.01
N ASN A 33 3.78 -14.81 -13.10
CA ASN A 33 3.01 -16.01 -13.41
C ASN A 33 1.52 -15.70 -13.66
N LYS A 34 0.81 -16.60 -14.36
CA LYS A 34 -0.60 -16.41 -14.72
C LYS A 34 -1.53 -16.36 -13.50
N THR A 35 -1.16 -16.99 -12.39
CA THR A 35 -1.94 -17.09 -11.15
C THR A 35 -1.75 -15.90 -10.20
N THR A 36 -0.91 -14.92 -10.56
CA THR A 36 -0.65 -13.74 -9.73
C THR A 36 -1.91 -12.89 -9.56
N ASN A 37 -2.22 -12.51 -8.31
CA ASN A 37 -3.32 -11.59 -7.98
C ASN A 37 -2.82 -10.12 -7.98
N GLU A 38 -3.73 -9.16 -7.85
CA GLU A 38 -3.43 -7.72 -7.98
C GLU A 38 -2.46 -7.20 -6.92
N VAL A 39 -2.58 -7.65 -5.67
CA VAL A 39 -1.68 -7.24 -4.59
C VAL A 39 -0.25 -7.73 -4.81
N ILE A 40 -0.06 -8.93 -5.37
CA ILE A 40 1.28 -9.44 -5.71
C ILE A 40 1.86 -8.68 -6.91
N ILE A 41 1.04 -8.26 -7.88
CA ILE A 41 1.52 -7.42 -8.99
C ILE A 41 2.13 -6.12 -8.47
N LEU A 42 1.49 -5.47 -7.49
CA LEU A 42 2.02 -4.26 -6.86
C LEU A 42 3.34 -4.49 -6.14
N ILE A 43 3.43 -5.56 -5.32
CA ILE A 43 4.67 -5.89 -4.60
C ILE A 43 5.82 -6.14 -5.60
N GLU A 44 5.54 -6.90 -6.65
CA GLU A 44 6.53 -7.26 -7.67
C GLU A 44 6.98 -6.07 -8.53
N ALA A 45 6.05 -5.19 -8.89
CA ALA A 45 6.36 -3.95 -9.60
C ALA A 45 7.25 -3.03 -8.75
N TYR A 46 6.91 -2.84 -7.47
CA TYR A 46 7.72 -2.08 -6.52
C TYR A 46 9.12 -2.70 -6.36
N ARG A 47 9.19 -4.01 -6.06
CA ARG A 47 10.45 -4.74 -5.89
C ARG A 47 11.35 -4.60 -7.12
N THR A 48 10.78 -4.81 -8.31
CA THR A 48 11.52 -4.69 -9.58
C THR A 48 12.10 -3.30 -9.78
N LEU A 49 11.35 -2.26 -9.43
CA LEU A 49 11.83 -0.88 -9.53
C LEU A 49 12.93 -0.64 -8.49
N ARG A 50 12.67 -0.88 -7.21
CA ARG A 50 13.65 -0.75 -6.12
C ARG A 50 14.99 -1.42 -6.43
N ASP A 51 14.96 -2.66 -6.91
CA ASP A 51 16.16 -3.45 -7.20
C ASP A 51 16.96 -2.91 -8.41
N ARG A 52 16.32 -2.15 -9.31
CA ARG A 52 16.95 -1.54 -10.50
C ARG A 52 17.51 -0.14 -10.24
N GLY A 53 17.24 0.47 -9.08
CA GLY A 53 17.72 1.79 -8.69
C GLY A 53 16.73 2.53 -7.78
N PRO A 54 17.09 3.70 -7.23
CA PRO A 54 16.18 4.48 -6.39
C PRO A 54 15.09 5.12 -7.27
N TYR A 55 14.00 4.39 -7.50
CA TYR A 55 12.83 4.93 -8.20
C TYR A 55 11.81 5.43 -7.20
N PRO A 56 11.28 6.65 -7.39
CA PRO A 56 10.17 7.11 -6.58
C PRO A 56 8.95 6.22 -6.85
N ALA A 57 8.16 5.97 -5.82
CA ALA A 57 7.06 5.02 -5.89
C ALA A 57 5.88 5.47 -6.78
N ASP A 58 5.86 6.74 -7.18
CA ASP A 58 4.97 7.23 -8.24
C ASP A 58 5.23 6.51 -9.59
N GLN A 59 6.45 6.00 -9.81
CA GLN A 59 6.75 5.19 -10.99
C GLN A 59 6.08 3.82 -10.97
N VAL A 60 5.88 3.24 -9.79
CA VAL A 60 5.16 1.96 -9.66
C VAL A 60 3.72 2.12 -10.14
N VAL A 61 3.08 3.24 -9.80
CA VAL A 61 1.65 3.46 -10.09
C VAL A 61 1.39 4.04 -11.48
N ARG A 62 2.39 4.65 -12.12
CA ARG A 62 2.21 5.33 -13.42
C ARG A 62 1.68 4.40 -14.50
N ASP A 63 2.13 3.15 -14.49
CA ASP A 63 1.79 2.18 -15.52
C ASP A 63 0.63 1.25 -15.09
N ILE A 64 0.05 1.44 -13.90
CA ILE A 64 -1.05 0.62 -13.36
C ILE A 64 -2.38 1.35 -13.58
N GLU A 65 -3.22 0.78 -14.43
CA GLU A 65 -4.53 1.32 -14.76
C GLU A 65 -5.61 0.70 -13.86
N GLY A 66 -6.56 1.50 -13.41
CA GLY A 66 -7.73 1.04 -12.67
C GLY A 66 -8.08 1.93 -11.48
N LYS A 67 -8.98 1.42 -10.64
CA LYS A 67 -9.51 2.12 -9.48
C LYS A 67 -9.11 1.38 -8.23
N PHE A 68 -8.03 1.86 -7.61
CA PHE A 68 -7.48 1.19 -6.45
C PHE A 68 -6.82 2.16 -5.47
N THR A 69 -6.70 1.69 -4.25
CA THR A 69 -5.83 2.24 -3.21
C THR A 69 -4.92 1.14 -2.71
N PHE A 70 -3.71 1.48 -2.32
CA PHE A 70 -2.84 0.53 -1.65
C PHE A 70 -1.90 1.21 -0.66
N ILE A 71 -1.39 0.39 0.24
CA ILE A 71 -0.37 0.72 1.22
C ILE A 71 0.71 -0.32 1.07
N LEU A 72 1.95 0.10 0.87
CA LEU A 72 3.10 -0.79 0.81
C LEU A 72 4.12 -0.43 1.90
N PHE A 73 4.61 -1.44 2.58
CA PHE A 73 5.68 -1.35 3.57
C PHE A 73 6.81 -2.28 3.17
N ASP A 74 8.01 -1.75 3.03
CA ASP A 74 9.20 -2.52 2.72
C ASP A 74 10.09 -2.63 3.97
N GLY A 75 10.17 -3.84 4.54
CA GLY A 75 10.98 -4.10 5.72
C GLY A 75 12.49 -3.95 5.46
N ALA A 76 12.95 -4.12 4.22
CA ALA A 76 14.36 -3.98 3.86
C ALA A 76 14.85 -2.52 3.90
N THR A 77 13.96 -1.57 3.61
CA THR A 77 14.27 -0.13 3.66
C THR A 77 13.83 0.50 4.97
N THR A 78 13.03 -0.18 5.79
CA THR A 78 12.32 0.37 6.98
C THR A 78 11.47 1.60 6.64
N THR A 79 11.11 1.76 5.36
CA THR A 79 10.30 2.86 4.86
C THR A 79 8.90 2.34 4.51
N ALA A 80 7.88 2.96 5.10
CA ALA A 80 6.52 2.80 4.61
C ALA A 80 6.40 3.68 3.36
N GLU A 81 6.54 3.06 2.18
CA GLU A 81 6.46 3.75 0.90
C GLU A 81 5.14 3.44 0.21
N THR A 82 4.25 4.43 0.32
CA THR A 82 3.26 4.86 -0.68
C THR A 82 1.81 4.53 -0.37
N LEU A 83 1.03 5.62 -0.40
CA LEU A 83 -0.40 5.68 -0.26
C LEU A 83 -0.96 6.37 -1.51
N PHE A 84 -1.31 5.58 -2.52
CA PHE A 84 -2.00 6.08 -3.70
C PHE A 84 -3.49 5.85 -3.55
N ASN A 85 -4.31 6.89 -3.67
CA ASN A 85 -5.77 6.76 -3.70
C ASN A 85 -6.26 7.22 -5.08
N GLY A 86 -6.33 6.29 -6.03
CA GLY A 86 -6.59 6.59 -7.44
C GLY A 86 -7.96 7.20 -7.75
N ASP A 87 -8.89 7.24 -6.78
CA ASP A 87 -10.23 7.80 -7.01
C ASP A 87 -10.90 8.45 -5.77
N GLY A 88 -10.27 8.44 -4.59
CA GLY A 88 -10.80 9.12 -3.40
C GLY A 88 -12.04 8.49 -2.75
N ASN A 89 -12.50 7.34 -3.24
CA ASN A 89 -13.79 6.74 -2.84
C ASN A 89 -13.74 5.90 -1.56
N VAL A 90 -12.56 5.39 -1.19
CA VAL A 90 -12.38 4.68 0.08
C VAL A 90 -11.64 5.63 1.02
N PRO A 91 -12.27 6.08 2.13
CA PRO A 91 -11.58 6.87 3.13
C PRO A 91 -10.54 5.98 3.80
N LEU A 92 -9.31 6.47 3.90
CA LEU A 92 -8.22 5.76 4.56
C LEU A 92 -7.64 6.69 5.62
N PHE A 93 -7.38 6.14 6.80
CA PHE A 93 -6.90 6.85 7.96
C PHE A 93 -5.62 6.20 8.43
N TRP A 94 -4.72 7.02 8.95
CA TRP A 94 -3.51 6.58 9.62
C TRP A 94 -3.47 7.16 11.02
N GLY A 95 -2.79 6.47 11.93
CA GLY A 95 -2.48 7.00 13.24
C GLY A 95 -1.32 6.26 13.88
N THR A 96 -0.90 6.75 15.03
CA THR A 96 0.15 6.13 15.83
C THR A 96 -0.42 5.74 17.18
N ASP A 97 -0.26 4.48 17.58
CA ASP A 97 -0.69 4.01 18.89
C ASP A 97 0.26 4.45 20.01
N GLY A 98 -0.07 4.08 21.25
CA GLY A 98 0.72 4.43 22.43
C GLY A 98 2.15 3.86 22.46
N GLU A 99 2.47 2.90 21.59
CA GLU A 99 3.79 2.27 21.47
C GLU A 99 4.60 2.82 20.28
N GLY A 100 4.04 3.77 19.52
CA GLY A 100 4.72 4.32 18.34
C GLY A 100 4.45 3.55 17.04
N ARG A 101 3.53 2.57 17.05
CA ARG A 101 3.21 1.76 15.87
C ARG A 101 2.19 2.48 14.99
N LEU A 102 2.37 2.40 13.68
CA LEU A 102 1.42 2.88 12.70
C LEU A 102 0.23 1.94 12.59
N VAL A 103 -0.94 2.52 12.74
CA VAL A 103 -2.23 1.88 12.49
C VAL A 103 -2.80 2.47 11.21
N LEU A 104 -3.26 1.59 10.32
CA LEU A 104 -3.91 1.95 9.07
C LEU A 104 -5.29 1.29 9.03
N ALA A 105 -6.33 2.07 8.78
CA ALA A 105 -7.67 1.53 8.59
C ALA A 105 -8.52 2.41 7.67
N ASN A 106 -9.49 1.80 7.01
CA ASN A 106 -10.54 2.52 6.28
C ASN A 106 -11.74 2.90 7.17
N ASP A 107 -11.75 2.42 8.41
CA ASP A 107 -12.69 2.78 9.46
C ASP A 107 -12.04 3.73 10.45
N VAL A 108 -12.57 4.94 10.56
CA VAL A 108 -12.07 5.98 11.46
C VAL A 108 -12.19 5.58 12.93
N ASP A 109 -13.18 4.76 13.29
CA ASP A 109 -13.42 4.39 14.68
C ASP A 109 -12.39 3.35 15.16
N VAL A 110 -11.92 2.48 14.27
CA VAL A 110 -10.75 1.61 14.52
C VAL A 110 -9.52 2.44 14.84
N VAL A 111 -9.22 3.47 14.03
CA VAL A 111 -8.02 4.30 14.26
C VAL A 111 -8.15 5.13 15.52
N LYS A 112 -9.33 5.71 15.81
CA LYS A 112 -9.57 6.42 17.08
C LYS A 112 -9.37 5.52 18.30
N GLN A 113 -9.83 4.27 18.22
CA GLN A 113 -9.69 3.32 19.33
C GLN A 113 -8.23 2.97 19.59
N GLY A 114 -7.43 2.74 18.54
CA GLY A 114 -6.01 2.39 18.67
C GLY A 114 -5.08 3.57 18.93
N CYS A 115 -5.36 4.74 18.34
CA CYS A 115 -4.44 5.88 18.29
C CYS A 115 -4.88 7.08 19.13
N GLY A 116 -6.08 7.04 19.71
CA GLY A 116 -6.64 8.15 20.47
C GLY A 116 -6.78 9.43 19.63
N LYS A 117 -5.96 10.45 19.93
CA LYS A 117 -5.94 11.73 19.20
C LYS A 117 -4.87 11.78 18.11
N SER A 118 -3.99 10.79 18.02
CA SER A 118 -2.85 10.75 17.10
C SER A 118 -3.24 10.07 15.79
N PHE A 119 -4.18 10.66 15.05
CA PHE A 119 -4.61 10.14 13.75
C PHE A 119 -5.01 11.25 12.78
N ALA A 120 -4.96 10.93 11.49
CA ALA A 120 -5.42 11.82 10.43
C ALA A 120 -5.97 11.02 9.22
N PRO A 121 -6.85 11.62 8.42
CA PRO A 121 -7.15 11.07 7.10
C PRO A 121 -5.90 11.10 6.23
N ILE A 122 -5.72 10.08 5.40
CA ILE A 122 -4.67 10.03 4.40
C ILE A 122 -5.09 10.98 3.25
N PRO A 123 -4.27 11.99 2.91
CA PRO A 123 -4.55 12.87 1.78
C PRO A 123 -4.69 12.08 0.48
N LYS A 124 -5.58 12.53 -0.40
CA LYS A 124 -5.83 11.90 -1.72
C LYS A 124 -4.58 11.79 -2.59
N VAL A 125 -3.60 12.65 -2.33
CA VAL A 125 -2.27 12.63 -2.95
C VAL A 125 -1.26 12.79 -1.82
N LEU A 126 -0.97 11.72 -1.09
CA LEU A 126 0.15 11.72 -0.16
C LEU A 126 1.23 10.76 -0.65
N LEU A 127 2.17 11.34 -1.38
CA LEU A 127 3.51 10.79 -1.55
C LEU A 127 4.35 11.28 -0.37
N SER A 128 4.35 10.54 0.74
CA SER A 128 5.34 10.75 1.79
C SER A 128 5.94 9.42 2.21
N SER A 129 7.25 9.30 2.13
CA SER A 129 8.02 8.33 2.89
C SER A 129 7.79 8.62 4.37
N LEU A 130 7.06 7.75 5.08
CA LEU A 130 7.10 7.76 6.54
C LEU A 130 8.29 6.91 6.96
N VAL A 131 9.28 7.55 7.57
CA VAL A 131 10.53 6.92 8.01
C VAL A 131 10.36 6.44 9.46
N ASN A 132 10.82 5.23 9.77
CA ASN A 132 10.74 4.58 11.10
C ASN A 132 9.31 4.30 11.57
N VAL A 133 8.67 3.32 10.94
CA VAL A 133 7.27 3.02 11.22
C VAL A 133 7.05 1.52 11.42
N ASP A 134 6.73 1.13 12.65
CA ASP A 134 6.27 -0.23 12.94
C ASP A 134 4.80 -0.36 12.53
N VAL A 135 4.50 -1.09 11.45
CA VAL A 135 3.12 -1.23 10.95
C VAL A 135 2.37 -2.32 11.70
N PHE A 136 1.27 -1.97 12.37
CA PHE A 136 0.38 -2.92 13.03
C PHE A 136 -0.93 -3.09 12.23
N PHE A 137 -1.25 -4.32 11.86
CA PHE A 137 -2.51 -4.68 11.21
C PHE A 137 -3.47 -5.27 12.27
N PRO A 138 -4.46 -4.51 12.77
CA PRO A 138 -5.29 -4.95 13.89
C PRO A 138 -6.23 -6.13 13.59
N TYR A 139 -6.31 -6.59 12.34
CA TYR A 139 -7.29 -7.60 11.88
C TYR A 139 -6.74 -8.57 10.82
N VAL A 140 -5.43 -8.81 10.80
CA VAL A 140 -4.80 -9.84 9.96
C VAL A 140 -4.09 -10.84 10.86
#